data_AF-A0A538PPV2-F1
#
_entry.id   AF-A0A538PPV2-F1
#
_cell.length_a   1.000
_cell.length_b   1.000
_cell.length_c   1.000
_cell.angle_alpha   90.00
_cell.angle_beta   90.00
_cell.angle_gamma   90.00
#
_symmetry.space_group_name_H-M   'P 1'
#
loop_
_entity.id
_entity.type
_entity.pdbx_description
1 polymer ?
#
loop_
_entity_poly.entity_id
_entity_poly.type
_entity_poly.pdbx_seq_one_letter_code
_entity_poly.pdbx_strand_id
1 'polypeptide(L)'
;MSDVLYRALERRFAGARGELIGEVVHAEIPIDGAWYRARLAMQPVASVVVGLPCTDGFELTLRWNDRWINGDGAPRAASFDDSFLVETNDLALAGVWLDHDVRSGLLASRYVSGHRAQGKTALLLRDARWVHQVSNDEVAARRPDAEPSEDRMGDMLTASLLLASRPVRWARAFSRIALALGGRPSARIEVGGKPVLRVHRHDVDVNVHIVRRLGPGDPGRLRTLISAHRIASSGETLSLISEGLPRAAWPPPADPSTGTLSIDPHAAALLDAARPSSTVVRSHDVEIAFDGALTDRDRIGAAIELAAWWACDSRALGPYR
;
A
#
# COMPACT_ATOMS: atom_id res chain seq x y z
N MET A 1 -29.51 11.11 -18.69
CA MET A 1 -29.24 10.13 -17.61
C MET A 1 -28.26 10.69 -16.59
N SER A 2 -27.28 11.50 -17.01
CA SER A 2 -26.24 12.03 -16.14
C SER A 2 -26.73 12.99 -15.03
N ASP A 3 -27.85 13.70 -15.22
CA ASP A 3 -28.49 14.49 -14.13
C ASP A 3 -29.07 13.59 -13.01
N VAL A 4 -29.62 12.42 -13.36
CA VAL A 4 -30.12 11.44 -12.38
C VAL A 4 -28.96 10.85 -11.59
N LEU A 5 -27.86 10.52 -12.27
CA LEU A 5 -26.62 10.08 -11.62
C LEU A 5 -26.08 11.14 -10.67
N TYR A 6 -25.99 12.40 -11.10
CA TYR A 6 -25.53 13.51 -10.27
C TYR A 6 -26.29 13.59 -8.94
N ARG A 7 -27.63 13.59 -8.99
CA ARG A 7 -28.48 13.60 -7.79
C ARG A 7 -28.35 12.34 -6.94
N ALA A 8 -28.11 11.18 -7.56
CA ALA A 8 -27.86 9.95 -6.82
C ALA A 8 -26.55 10.03 -6.01
N LEU A 9 -25.50 10.63 -6.59
CA LEU A 9 -24.23 10.83 -5.89
C LEU A 9 -24.36 11.80 -4.71
N GLU A 10 -25.03 12.94 -4.89
CA GLU A 10 -25.26 13.90 -3.79
C GLU A 10 -26.02 13.27 -2.61
N ARG A 11 -27.02 12.42 -2.91
CA ARG A 11 -27.78 11.71 -1.86
C ARG A 11 -26.94 10.66 -1.13
N ARG A 12 -26.04 10.00 -1.83
CA ARG A 12 -25.25 8.88 -1.31
C ARG A 12 -23.99 9.34 -0.56
N PHE A 13 -23.34 10.39 -1.03
CA PHE A 13 -22.07 10.87 -0.50
C PHE A 13 -22.26 12.25 0.15
N ALA A 14 -22.39 12.26 1.47
CA ALA A 14 -22.59 13.49 2.23
C ALA A 14 -21.46 14.49 1.98
N GLY A 15 -21.81 15.71 1.55
CA GLY A 15 -20.86 16.77 1.24
C GLY A 15 -20.14 16.62 -0.11
N ALA A 16 -20.54 15.66 -0.94
CA ALA A 16 -20.07 15.59 -2.32
C ALA A 16 -20.46 16.86 -3.08
N ARG A 17 -19.57 17.28 -3.97
CA ARG A 17 -19.77 18.39 -4.90
C ARG A 17 -19.63 17.82 -6.29
N GLY A 18 -20.34 18.34 -7.25
CA GLY A 18 -20.05 17.96 -8.62
C GLY A 18 -20.60 18.92 -9.64
N GLU A 19 -20.23 18.64 -10.87
CA GLU A 19 -20.67 19.35 -12.05
C GLU A 19 -20.87 18.35 -13.18
N LEU A 20 -21.85 18.62 -14.03
CA LEU A 20 -22.07 17.85 -15.24
C LEU A 20 -21.37 18.56 -16.41
N ILE A 21 -20.36 17.92 -17.00
CA ILE A 21 -19.66 18.42 -18.18
C ILE A 21 -19.98 17.49 -19.35
N GLY A 22 -20.86 17.96 -20.24
CA GLY A 22 -21.43 17.12 -21.29
C GLY A 22 -22.20 15.94 -20.69
N GLU A 23 -21.79 14.71 -20.98
CA GLU A 23 -22.41 13.49 -20.45
C GLU A 23 -21.65 12.91 -19.24
N VAL A 24 -20.56 13.54 -18.79
CA VAL A 24 -19.70 13.05 -17.72
C VAL A 24 -19.98 13.83 -16.44
N VAL A 25 -20.24 13.11 -15.35
CA VAL A 25 -20.35 13.71 -14.02
C VAL A 25 -18.95 13.81 -13.42
N HIS A 26 -18.51 15.02 -13.12
CA HIS A 26 -17.31 15.31 -12.37
C HIS A 26 -17.70 15.55 -10.92
N ALA A 27 -17.09 14.84 -9.98
CA ALA A 27 -17.43 14.94 -8.57
C ALA A 27 -16.18 15.07 -7.69
N GLU A 28 -16.27 15.90 -6.66
CA GLU A 28 -15.35 15.92 -5.53
C GLU A 28 -16.04 15.25 -4.33
N ILE A 29 -15.47 14.14 -3.86
CA ILE A 29 -16.08 13.29 -2.83
C ILE A 29 -15.19 13.30 -1.59
N PRO A 30 -15.73 13.72 -0.43
CA PRO A 30 -15.01 13.62 0.82
C PRO A 30 -15.11 12.17 1.36
N ILE A 31 -13.97 11.48 1.43
CA ILE A 31 -13.88 10.16 2.07
C ILE A 31 -12.57 10.07 2.84
N ASP A 32 -12.60 9.39 3.99
CA ASP A 32 -11.43 9.23 4.85
C ASP A 32 -10.70 10.58 5.08
N GLY A 33 -11.47 11.64 5.35
CA GLY A 33 -10.97 13.01 5.60
C GLY A 33 -10.08 13.59 4.50
N ALA A 34 -10.16 13.07 3.29
CA ALA A 34 -9.52 13.59 2.08
C ALA A 34 -10.57 13.82 1.00
N TRP A 35 -10.25 14.68 0.04
CA TRP A 35 -11.11 14.96 -1.11
C TRP A 35 -10.60 14.22 -2.34
N TYR A 36 -11.48 13.46 -2.97
CA TYR A 36 -11.18 12.70 -4.17
C TYR A 36 -11.92 13.27 -5.36
N ARG A 37 -11.20 13.47 -6.46
CA ARG A 37 -11.80 13.83 -7.75
C ARG A 37 -12.20 12.56 -8.48
N ALA A 38 -13.45 12.48 -8.85
CA ALA A 38 -14.04 11.37 -9.58
C ALA A 38 -14.67 11.85 -10.90
N ARG A 39 -14.62 11.01 -11.93
CA ARG A 39 -15.28 11.18 -13.21
C ARG A 39 -16.13 9.96 -13.47
N LEU A 40 -17.40 10.16 -13.78
CA LEU A 40 -18.35 9.08 -14.01
C LEU A 40 -19.06 9.28 -15.34
N ALA A 41 -19.07 8.24 -16.17
CA ALA A 41 -19.83 8.19 -17.41
C ALA A 41 -20.66 6.91 -17.43
N MET A 42 -21.95 7.00 -17.80
CA MET A 42 -22.82 5.82 -17.91
C MET A 42 -22.84 5.23 -19.33
N GLN A 43 -22.46 6.03 -20.33
CA GLN A 43 -22.54 5.70 -21.76
C GLN A 43 -21.41 6.37 -22.55
N PRO A 44 -21.06 5.85 -23.74
CA PRO A 44 -21.50 4.55 -24.31
C PRO A 44 -20.89 3.34 -23.59
N VAL A 45 -19.81 3.58 -22.85
CA VAL A 45 -19.07 2.63 -22.01
C VAL A 45 -19.15 3.19 -20.60
N ALA A 46 -19.68 2.41 -19.66
CA ALA A 46 -19.74 2.91 -18.30
C ALA A 46 -18.37 2.87 -17.62
N SER A 47 -18.02 3.99 -17.00
CA SER A 47 -16.74 4.18 -16.35
C SER A 47 -16.86 5.03 -15.09
N VAL A 48 -16.07 4.66 -14.09
CA VAL A 48 -15.79 5.46 -12.90
C VAL A 48 -14.29 5.59 -12.82
N VAL A 49 -13.79 6.82 -12.70
CA VAL A 49 -12.36 7.11 -12.57
C VAL A 49 -12.15 7.99 -11.35
N VAL A 50 -11.23 7.62 -10.47
CA VAL A 50 -10.88 8.36 -9.25
C VAL A 50 -9.39 8.66 -9.28
N GLY A 51 -9.01 9.92 -9.08
CA GLY A 51 -7.59 10.31 -9.01
C GLY A 51 -6.89 9.80 -7.76
N LEU A 52 -5.63 9.41 -7.91
CA LEU A 52 -4.72 9.00 -6.84
C LEU A 52 -3.55 9.99 -6.69
N PRO A 53 -2.86 10.00 -5.54
CA PRO A 53 -1.48 10.47 -5.49
C PRO A 53 -0.57 9.56 -6.35
N CYS A 54 0.64 10.05 -6.66
CA CYS A 54 1.65 9.29 -7.42
C CYS A 54 1.80 7.85 -6.91
N THR A 55 1.66 6.88 -7.81
CA THR A 55 1.74 5.44 -7.51
C THR A 55 3.08 4.81 -7.88
N ASP A 56 4.05 5.60 -8.36
CA ASP A 56 5.39 5.14 -8.79
C ASP A 56 5.33 3.97 -9.79
N GLY A 57 4.40 4.07 -10.75
CA GLY A 57 4.19 3.05 -11.78
C GLY A 57 3.58 1.75 -11.26
N PHE A 58 2.99 1.72 -10.07
CA PHE A 58 2.23 0.57 -9.60
C PHE A 58 1.00 0.33 -10.48
N GLU A 59 0.84 -0.93 -10.89
CA GLU A 59 -0.27 -1.39 -11.70
C GLU A 59 -0.97 -2.57 -11.03
N LEU A 60 -2.29 -2.50 -10.97
CA LEU A 60 -3.16 -3.53 -10.42
C LEU A 60 -4.42 -3.63 -11.26
N THR A 61 -4.72 -4.81 -11.78
CA THR A 61 -5.97 -5.09 -12.51
C THR A 61 -6.73 -6.19 -11.78
N LEU A 62 -8.02 -5.97 -11.58
CA LEU A 62 -8.92 -6.85 -10.85
C LEU A 62 -10.10 -7.19 -11.76
N ARG A 63 -10.12 -8.45 -12.19
CA ARG A 63 -11.17 -9.00 -13.04
C ARG A 63 -11.93 -10.06 -12.27
N TRP A 64 -13.24 -10.12 -12.46
CA TRP A 64 -14.01 -11.22 -11.92
C TRP A 64 -13.62 -12.52 -12.62
N ASN A 65 -13.54 -13.61 -11.85
CA ASN A 65 -13.20 -14.94 -12.35
C ASN A 65 -14.26 -15.95 -11.91
N ASP A 66 -14.88 -16.64 -12.85
CA ASP A 66 -15.96 -17.60 -12.59
C ASP A 66 -15.45 -18.98 -12.15
N ARG A 67 -14.35 -19.04 -11.39
CA ARG A 67 -13.75 -20.32 -10.93
C ARG A 67 -14.54 -21.04 -9.82
N TRP A 68 -15.73 -20.57 -9.46
CA TRP A 68 -16.47 -21.04 -8.28
C TRP A 68 -17.33 -22.31 -8.48
N ILE A 69 -17.22 -23.01 -9.60
CA ILE A 69 -17.87 -24.32 -9.70
C ILE A 69 -16.94 -25.35 -9.05
N ASN A 70 -17.14 -25.63 -7.77
CA ASN A 70 -16.64 -26.87 -7.20
C ASN A 70 -17.33 -28.04 -7.93
N GLY A 71 -16.61 -29.15 -8.12
CA GLY A 71 -17.16 -30.38 -8.71
C GLY A 71 -18.33 -31.01 -7.93
N ASP A 72 -18.71 -30.46 -6.77
CA ASP A 72 -19.79 -30.93 -5.90
C ASP A 72 -21.08 -30.06 -5.94
N GLY A 73 -21.07 -28.93 -6.67
CA GLY A 73 -22.27 -28.11 -6.92
C GLY A 73 -22.82 -27.31 -5.73
N ALA A 74 -22.12 -27.25 -4.58
CA ALA A 74 -22.58 -26.50 -3.42
C ALA A 74 -22.16 -25.01 -3.45
N PRO A 75 -23.08 -24.05 -3.27
CA PRO A 75 -22.73 -22.63 -3.22
C PRO A 75 -21.98 -22.30 -1.92
N ARG A 76 -20.68 -22.05 -2.00
CA ARG A 76 -19.91 -21.44 -0.90
C ARG A 76 -20.12 -19.92 -0.90
N ALA A 77 -19.98 -19.31 0.28
CA ALA A 77 -19.92 -17.86 0.40
C ALA A 77 -18.75 -17.31 -0.43
N ALA A 78 -18.99 -16.25 -1.20
CA ALA A 78 -17.95 -15.67 -2.04
C ALA A 78 -16.89 -14.98 -1.18
N SER A 79 -15.70 -15.56 -1.10
CA SER A 79 -14.46 -14.90 -0.71
C SER A 79 -13.89 -14.07 -1.87
N PHE A 80 -12.99 -13.12 -1.53
CA PHE A 80 -12.30 -12.31 -2.54
C PHE A 80 -11.36 -13.16 -3.39
N ASP A 81 -10.61 -14.05 -2.73
CA ASP A 81 -9.52 -14.80 -3.35
C ASP A 81 -10.03 -15.83 -4.38
N ASP A 82 -11.27 -16.34 -4.24
CA ASP A 82 -11.87 -17.20 -5.28
C ASP A 82 -12.70 -16.42 -6.32
N SER A 83 -12.97 -15.13 -6.09
CA SER A 83 -13.84 -14.27 -6.93
C SER A 83 -13.05 -13.47 -7.97
N PHE A 84 -11.82 -13.09 -7.65
CA PHE A 84 -11.05 -12.13 -8.43
C PHE A 84 -9.77 -12.74 -8.99
N LEU A 85 -9.57 -12.56 -10.29
CA LEU A 85 -8.25 -12.63 -10.90
C LEU A 85 -7.55 -11.29 -10.66
N VAL A 86 -6.41 -11.36 -9.97
CA VAL A 86 -5.54 -10.22 -9.69
C VAL A 86 -4.32 -10.27 -10.60
N GLU A 87 -4.15 -9.27 -11.45
CA GLU A 87 -2.96 -9.07 -12.29
C GLU A 87 -2.22 -7.84 -11.76
N THR A 88 -0.92 -7.95 -11.48
CA THR A 88 -0.15 -6.82 -10.93
C THR A 88 1.31 -6.91 -11.31
N ASN A 89 1.95 -5.74 -11.41
CA ASN A 89 3.41 -5.65 -11.54
C ASN A 89 4.14 -5.69 -10.18
N ASP A 90 3.41 -5.75 -9.05
CA ASP A 90 3.98 -5.76 -7.71
C ASP A 90 3.07 -6.53 -6.71
N LEU A 91 3.37 -7.81 -6.52
CA LEU A 91 2.57 -8.68 -5.65
C LEU A 91 2.57 -8.22 -4.19
N ALA A 92 3.71 -7.72 -3.70
CA ALA A 92 3.82 -7.23 -2.34
C ALA A 92 2.92 -6.00 -2.15
N LEU A 93 2.97 -5.04 -3.08
CA LEU A 93 2.11 -3.87 -3.03
C LEU A 93 0.64 -4.25 -3.11
N ALA A 94 0.28 -5.14 -4.03
CA ALA A 94 -1.09 -5.61 -4.18
C ALA A 94 -1.62 -6.23 -2.88
N GLY A 95 -0.79 -7.01 -2.17
CA GLY A 95 -1.15 -7.59 -0.87
C GLY A 95 -1.48 -6.54 0.19
N VAL A 96 -0.69 -5.46 0.27
CA VAL A 96 -0.99 -4.37 1.20
C VAL A 96 -2.17 -3.54 0.69
N TRP A 97 -2.29 -3.33 -0.63
CA TRP A 97 -3.29 -2.46 -1.24
C TRP A 97 -4.71 -3.05 -1.09
N LEU A 98 -4.81 -4.35 -1.29
CA LEU A 98 -6.02 -5.16 -1.13
C LEU A 98 -6.21 -5.58 0.32
N ASP A 99 -6.42 -4.61 1.20
CA ASP A 99 -6.78 -4.86 2.60
C ASP A 99 -8.21 -5.39 2.76
N HIS A 100 -8.60 -5.70 4.00
CA HIS A 100 -9.92 -6.22 4.31
C HIS A 100 -11.05 -5.31 3.81
N ASP A 101 -10.93 -3.99 3.99
CA ASP A 101 -11.95 -3.02 3.61
C ASP A 101 -12.11 -2.96 2.08
N VAL A 102 -10.99 -2.94 1.35
CA VAL A 102 -10.96 -2.97 -0.12
C VAL A 102 -11.56 -4.26 -0.65
N ARG A 103 -11.12 -5.42 -0.13
CA ARG A 103 -11.64 -6.73 -0.55
C ARG A 103 -13.14 -6.82 -0.33
N SER A 104 -13.61 -6.39 0.85
CA SER A 104 -15.04 -6.40 1.20
C SER A 104 -15.84 -5.45 0.32
N GLY A 105 -15.34 -4.25 0.06
CA GLY A 105 -15.97 -3.28 -0.83
C GLY A 105 -16.06 -3.75 -2.28
N LEU A 106 -15.00 -4.38 -2.79
CA LEU A 106 -14.97 -4.96 -4.13
C LEU A 106 -15.91 -6.16 -4.28
N LEU A 107 -16.09 -6.96 -3.24
CA LEU A 107 -17.09 -8.03 -3.23
C LEU A 107 -18.51 -7.47 -3.17
N ALA A 108 -18.76 -6.51 -2.27
CA ALA A 108 -20.07 -5.88 -2.10
C ALA A 108 -20.53 -5.17 -3.37
N SER A 109 -19.60 -4.50 -4.06
CA SER A 109 -19.91 -3.79 -5.30
C SER A 109 -20.31 -4.74 -6.44
N ARG A 110 -20.22 -6.07 -6.29
CA ARG A 110 -20.57 -7.01 -7.36
C ARG A 110 -22.02 -7.46 -7.35
N TYR A 111 -22.65 -7.42 -6.18
CA TYR A 111 -24.03 -7.88 -6.02
C TYR A 111 -25.01 -6.76 -6.33
N VAL A 112 -25.93 -7.01 -7.24
CA VAL A 112 -27.06 -6.13 -7.56
C VAL A 112 -28.30 -6.72 -6.91
N SER A 113 -29.08 -5.93 -6.19
CA SER A 113 -30.42 -6.34 -5.80
C SER A 113 -31.28 -6.55 -7.05
N GLY A 114 -31.66 -7.79 -7.32
CA GLY A 114 -32.62 -8.14 -8.36
C GLY A 114 -33.94 -7.39 -8.12
N HIS A 115 -34.54 -6.90 -9.20
CA HIS A 115 -35.74 -6.06 -9.17
C HIS A 115 -37.00 -6.73 -8.57
N ARG A 116 -36.94 -8.03 -8.24
CA ARG A 116 -38.02 -8.77 -7.60
C ARG A 116 -37.47 -9.49 -6.37
N ALA A 117 -37.77 -8.96 -5.19
CA ALA A 117 -37.70 -9.74 -3.97
C ALA A 117 -38.74 -10.87 -4.07
N GLN A 118 -38.32 -12.12 -3.88
CA GLN A 118 -39.26 -13.23 -3.70
C GLN A 118 -39.56 -13.33 -2.20
N GLY A 119 -40.68 -12.72 -1.78
CA GLY A 119 -41.04 -12.66 -0.36
C GLY A 119 -40.08 -11.78 0.45
N LYS A 120 -39.50 -12.32 1.54
CA LYS A 120 -38.52 -11.63 2.39
C LYS A 120 -37.07 -11.76 1.90
N THR A 121 -36.85 -12.40 0.75
CA THR A 121 -35.51 -12.71 0.24
C THR A 121 -35.16 -11.79 -0.94
N ALA A 122 -34.08 -11.01 -0.78
CA ALA A 122 -33.51 -10.24 -1.88
C ALA A 122 -32.71 -11.18 -2.80
N LEU A 123 -33.09 -11.23 -4.08
CA LEU A 123 -32.26 -11.90 -5.08
C LEU A 123 -31.02 -11.02 -5.33
N LEU A 124 -29.82 -11.57 -5.20
CA LEU A 124 -28.60 -10.84 -5.56
C LEU A 124 -28.07 -11.36 -6.89
N LEU A 125 -28.14 -10.54 -7.93
CA LEU A 125 -27.59 -10.84 -9.25
C LEU A 125 -26.11 -10.46 -9.28
N ARG A 126 -25.28 -11.32 -9.87
CA ARG A 126 -23.83 -11.11 -10.00
C ARG A 126 -23.54 -10.44 -11.34
N ASP A 127 -22.70 -9.42 -11.34
CA ASP A 127 -22.25 -8.76 -12.58
C ASP A 127 -20.71 -8.75 -12.67
N ALA A 128 -20.21 -9.62 -13.54
CA ALA A 128 -18.79 -9.85 -13.80
C ALA A 128 -18.17 -8.86 -14.80
N ARG A 129 -18.98 -8.00 -15.44
CA ARG A 129 -18.51 -7.17 -16.58
C ARG A 129 -17.59 -6.02 -16.19
N TRP A 130 -17.66 -5.56 -14.94
CA TRP A 130 -16.80 -4.48 -14.46
C TRP A 130 -15.37 -4.98 -14.22
N VAL A 131 -14.38 -4.22 -14.66
CA VAL A 131 -12.96 -4.42 -14.38
C VAL A 131 -12.47 -3.22 -13.60
N HIS A 132 -11.78 -3.46 -12.48
CA HIS A 132 -11.11 -2.39 -11.74
C HIS A 132 -9.62 -2.38 -12.11
N GLN A 133 -9.04 -1.20 -12.26
CA GLN A 133 -7.65 -0.99 -12.60
C GLN A 133 -7.07 0.15 -11.76
N VAL A 134 -5.87 -0.04 -11.22
CA VAL A 134 -5.00 1.01 -10.70
C VAL A 134 -3.87 1.16 -11.69
N SER A 135 -3.70 2.34 -12.26
CA SER A 135 -2.62 2.65 -13.22
C SER A 135 -2.58 4.16 -13.45
N ASN A 136 -1.41 4.71 -13.78
CA ASN A 136 -1.25 6.12 -14.15
C ASN A 136 -1.89 7.09 -13.14
N ASP A 137 -1.68 6.84 -11.85
CA ASP A 137 -2.23 7.65 -10.76
C ASP A 137 -3.78 7.76 -10.76
N GLU A 138 -4.47 6.73 -11.28
CA GLU A 138 -5.93 6.65 -11.26
C GLU A 138 -6.39 5.25 -10.82
N VAL A 139 -7.53 5.20 -10.12
CA VAL A 139 -8.37 4.01 -10.02
C VAL A 139 -9.48 4.13 -11.04
N ALA A 140 -9.59 3.19 -11.97
CA ALA A 140 -10.67 3.10 -12.93
C ALA A 140 -11.49 1.83 -12.73
N ALA A 141 -12.81 1.94 -12.67
CA ALA A 141 -13.74 0.84 -12.89
C ALA A 141 -14.40 1.02 -14.26
N ARG A 142 -14.34 0.02 -15.14
CA ARG A 142 -14.91 0.10 -16.49
C ARG A 142 -15.70 -1.15 -16.82
N ARG A 143 -16.81 -0.99 -17.55
CA ARG A 143 -17.51 -2.08 -18.23
C ARG A 143 -17.67 -1.73 -19.71
N PRO A 144 -17.64 -2.71 -20.62
CA PRO A 144 -17.56 -2.47 -22.06
C PRO A 144 -18.82 -1.84 -22.69
N ASP A 145 -19.93 -1.80 -21.95
CA ASP A 145 -21.25 -1.37 -22.39
C ASP A 145 -21.85 -0.32 -21.44
N ALA A 146 -23.03 0.18 -21.79
CA ALA A 146 -23.76 1.15 -20.98
C ALA A 146 -24.21 0.59 -19.63
N GLU A 147 -24.15 1.41 -18.59
CA GLU A 147 -24.77 1.14 -17.28
C GLU A 147 -26.06 1.97 -17.17
N PRO A 148 -27.25 1.35 -17.16
CA PRO A 148 -28.48 2.09 -16.95
C PRO A 148 -28.72 2.47 -15.48
N SER A 149 -28.08 1.81 -14.51
CA SER A 149 -28.35 2.03 -13.08
C SER A 149 -27.40 3.03 -12.43
N GLU A 150 -27.96 4.13 -11.93
CA GLU A 150 -27.25 5.13 -11.14
C GLU A 150 -26.77 4.59 -9.78
N ASP A 151 -27.55 3.71 -9.16
CA ASP A 151 -27.17 3.06 -7.91
C ASP A 151 -25.93 2.18 -8.13
N ARG A 152 -25.87 1.49 -9.28
CA ARG A 152 -24.73 0.66 -9.65
C ARG A 152 -23.48 1.50 -9.90
N MET A 153 -23.61 2.67 -10.53
CA MET A 153 -22.51 3.63 -10.64
C MET A 153 -22.02 4.09 -9.27
N GLY A 154 -22.94 4.31 -8.31
CA GLY A 154 -22.60 4.63 -6.92
C GLY A 154 -21.86 3.50 -6.19
N ASP A 155 -22.23 2.24 -6.42
CA ASP A 155 -21.52 1.07 -5.87
C ASP A 155 -20.10 0.96 -6.44
N MET A 156 -19.94 1.14 -7.76
CA MET A 156 -18.63 1.14 -8.42
C MET A 156 -17.75 2.27 -7.92
N LEU A 157 -18.33 3.45 -7.70
CA LEU A 157 -17.63 4.58 -7.11
C LEU A 157 -17.22 4.32 -5.67
N THR A 158 -18.08 3.70 -4.86
CA THR A 158 -17.75 3.32 -3.48
C THR A 158 -16.54 2.38 -3.46
N ALA A 159 -16.54 1.33 -4.29
CA ALA A 159 -15.41 0.41 -4.38
C ALA A 159 -14.14 1.07 -4.91
N SER A 160 -14.26 1.92 -5.93
CA SER A 160 -13.13 2.68 -6.49
C SER A 160 -12.54 3.65 -5.46
N LEU A 161 -13.37 4.30 -4.65
CA LEU A 161 -12.92 5.17 -3.56
C LEU A 161 -12.24 4.38 -2.44
N LEU A 162 -12.69 3.17 -2.11
CA LEU A 162 -12.01 2.32 -1.12
C LEU A 162 -10.61 1.92 -1.57
N LEU A 163 -10.45 1.56 -2.86
CA LEU A 163 -9.16 1.34 -3.51
C LEU A 163 -8.31 2.61 -3.49
N ALA A 164 -8.92 3.77 -3.82
CA ALA A 164 -8.22 5.04 -3.91
C ALA A 164 -7.79 5.61 -2.55
N SER A 165 -8.51 5.25 -1.50
CA SER A 165 -8.28 5.75 -0.14
C SER A 165 -7.20 4.97 0.60
N ARG A 166 -6.63 3.94 -0.01
CA ARG A 166 -5.64 3.09 0.63
C ARG A 166 -4.38 3.84 1.09
N PRO A 167 -3.75 4.72 0.28
CA PRO A 167 -2.62 5.53 0.74
C PRO A 167 -2.93 6.41 1.95
N VAL A 168 -4.16 6.96 2.03
CA VAL A 168 -4.60 7.80 3.16
C VAL A 168 -4.82 6.97 4.42
N ARG A 169 -5.44 5.78 4.31
CA ARG A 169 -5.60 4.87 5.45
C ARG A 169 -4.25 4.42 6.00
N TRP A 170 -3.26 4.16 5.13
CA TRP A 170 -1.88 3.93 5.56
C TRP A 170 -1.28 5.13 6.27
N ALA A 171 -1.41 6.33 5.70
CA ALA A 171 -0.91 7.57 6.30
C ALA A 171 -1.40 7.73 7.74
N ARG A 172 -2.68 7.47 7.97
CA ARG A 172 -3.30 7.54 9.29
C ARG A 172 -2.82 6.45 10.23
N ALA A 173 -2.81 5.20 9.76
CA ALA A 173 -2.34 4.07 10.57
C ALA A 173 -0.90 4.29 11.02
N PHE A 174 -0.05 4.73 10.11
CA PHE A 174 1.35 5.00 10.39
C PHE A 174 1.55 6.26 11.24
N SER A 175 0.75 7.31 11.05
CA SER A 175 0.80 8.49 11.92
C SER A 175 0.55 8.12 13.40
N ARG A 176 -0.33 7.14 13.67
CA ARG A 176 -0.54 6.64 15.05
C ARG A 176 0.69 5.93 15.60
N ILE A 177 1.36 5.12 14.78
CA ILE A 177 2.62 4.43 15.14
C ILE A 177 3.71 5.48 15.41
N ALA A 178 3.87 6.45 14.51
CA ALA A 178 4.82 7.54 14.64
C ALA A 178 4.66 8.33 15.95
N LEU A 179 3.43 8.72 16.28
CA LEU A 179 3.14 9.43 17.52
C LEU A 179 3.45 8.57 18.76
N ALA A 180 3.09 7.29 18.74
CA ALA A 180 3.42 6.36 19.82
C ALA A 180 4.94 6.18 20.00
N LEU A 181 5.70 6.30 18.92
CA LEU A 181 7.17 6.25 18.92
C LEU A 181 7.82 7.62 19.13
N GLY A 182 7.06 8.65 19.50
CA GLY A 182 7.56 10.01 19.80
C GLY A 182 8.09 10.77 18.58
N GLY A 183 7.71 10.36 17.37
CA GLY A 183 8.14 10.97 16.11
C GLY A 183 7.14 11.95 15.50
N ARG A 184 7.54 12.62 14.42
CA ARG A 184 6.69 13.49 13.61
C ARG A 184 6.45 12.86 12.23
N PRO A 185 5.24 12.37 11.92
CA PRO A 185 4.92 11.84 10.61
C PRO A 185 4.78 12.98 9.58
N SER A 186 5.09 12.69 8.32
CA SER A 186 4.70 13.53 7.20
C SER A 186 3.18 13.42 6.99
N ALA A 187 2.54 14.50 6.57
CA ALA A 187 1.09 14.50 6.32
C ALA A 187 0.69 13.70 5.08
N ARG A 188 1.64 13.36 4.19
CA ARG A 188 1.37 12.70 2.90
C ARG A 188 2.29 11.49 2.74
N ILE A 189 1.69 10.29 2.74
CA ILE A 189 2.36 9.06 2.29
C ILE A 189 2.18 8.96 0.78
N GLU A 190 3.30 8.92 0.08
CA GLU A 190 3.37 8.70 -1.37
C GLU A 190 4.15 7.41 -1.61
N VAL A 191 3.67 6.56 -2.51
CA VAL A 191 4.45 5.39 -2.95
C VAL A 191 5.65 5.90 -3.72
N GLY A 192 6.85 5.43 -3.37
CA GLY A 192 8.10 5.92 -3.98
C GLY A 192 8.47 7.38 -3.64
N GLY A 193 7.72 8.03 -2.73
CA GLY A 193 7.92 9.46 -2.40
C GLY A 193 8.88 9.73 -1.23
N LYS A 194 8.74 10.92 -0.63
CA LYS A 194 9.58 11.43 0.47
C LYS A 194 9.45 10.62 1.77
N PRO A 195 10.44 10.69 2.70
CA PRO A 195 10.36 10.00 3.99
C PRO A 195 9.07 10.35 4.73
N VAL A 196 8.46 9.31 5.29
CA VAL A 196 7.12 9.35 5.89
C VAL A 196 7.18 9.70 7.38
N LEU A 197 8.31 9.50 8.04
CA LEU A 197 8.49 9.82 9.46
C LEU A 197 9.91 10.23 9.76
N ARG A 198 10.04 11.24 10.62
CA ARG A 198 11.29 11.62 11.25
C ARG A 198 11.15 11.49 12.77
N VAL A 199 12.06 10.74 13.39
CA VAL A 199 12.12 10.55 14.85
C VAL A 199 13.49 11.00 15.33
N HIS A 200 13.52 11.77 16.42
CA HIS A 200 14.77 12.14 17.06
C HIS A 200 15.07 11.17 18.22
N ARG A 201 16.23 10.50 18.16
CA ARG A 201 16.69 9.50 19.13
C ARG A 201 18.21 9.60 19.28
N HIS A 202 18.71 9.57 20.50
CA HIS A 202 20.15 9.67 20.81
C HIS A 202 20.85 10.86 20.13
N ASP A 203 20.20 12.02 20.02
CA ASP A 203 20.71 13.19 19.28
C ASP A 203 20.84 13.02 17.75
N VAL A 204 20.25 11.97 17.18
CA VAL A 204 20.21 11.69 15.73
C VAL A 204 18.78 11.72 15.20
N ASP A 205 18.65 12.20 13.96
CA ASP A 205 17.43 12.08 13.17
C ASP A 205 17.38 10.74 12.42
N VAL A 206 16.37 9.94 12.76
CA VAL A 206 16.03 8.70 12.07
C VAL A 206 14.87 8.95 11.11
N ASN A 207 15.07 8.61 9.85
CA ASN A 207 14.07 8.70 8.79
C ASN A 207 13.46 7.33 8.52
N VAL A 208 12.15 7.27 8.32
CA VAL A 208 11.45 6.06 7.89
C VAL A 208 10.77 6.31 6.56
N HIS A 209 11.15 5.53 5.56
CA HIS A 209 10.50 5.42 4.27
C HIS A 209 9.68 4.15 4.24
N ILE A 210 8.38 4.24 3.98
CA ILE A 210 7.51 3.08 3.87
C ILE A 210 7.29 2.80 2.40
N VAL A 211 7.38 1.53 2.01
CA VAL A 211 6.93 1.07 0.69
C VAL A 211 7.62 1.89 -0.41
N ARG A 212 8.96 1.81 -0.42
CA ARG A 212 9.84 2.46 -1.39
C ARG A 212 10.42 1.45 -2.37
N ARG A 213 10.48 1.82 -3.65
CA ARG A 213 11.39 1.24 -4.64
C ARG A 213 12.75 1.94 -4.50
N LEU A 214 13.83 1.18 -4.33
CA LEU A 214 15.15 1.77 -4.06
C LEU A 214 15.80 2.40 -5.31
N GLY A 215 15.29 2.08 -6.51
CA GLY A 215 15.66 2.76 -7.74
C GLY A 215 14.87 2.27 -8.96
N PRO A 216 14.98 2.96 -10.11
CA PRO A 216 14.28 2.63 -11.35
C PRO A 216 14.69 1.29 -11.98
N GLY A 217 15.69 0.60 -11.41
CA GLY A 217 16.17 -0.72 -11.84
C GLY A 217 16.09 -1.82 -10.77
N ASP A 218 15.44 -1.58 -9.63
CA ASP A 218 15.18 -2.62 -8.61
C ASP A 218 13.88 -3.38 -8.98
N PRO A 219 13.95 -4.65 -9.42
CA PRO A 219 12.87 -5.35 -10.11
C PRO A 219 11.71 -5.83 -9.22
N GLY A 220 11.31 -5.07 -8.18
CA GLY A 220 9.93 -5.16 -7.69
C GLY A 220 9.72 -5.67 -6.28
N ARG A 221 10.47 -5.17 -5.29
CA ARG A 221 10.03 -5.30 -3.90
C ARG A 221 10.01 -3.95 -3.20
N LEU A 222 8.82 -3.53 -2.82
CA LEU A 222 8.66 -2.40 -1.92
C LEU A 222 9.24 -2.74 -0.58
N ARG A 223 10.07 -1.84 -0.05
CA ARG A 223 10.71 -2.00 1.24
C ARG A 223 10.28 -0.90 2.18
N THR A 224 10.17 -1.25 3.45
CA THR A 224 10.23 -0.24 4.52
C THR A 224 11.71 -0.05 4.85
N LEU A 225 12.21 1.17 4.71
CA LEU A 225 13.60 1.54 4.97
C LEU A 225 13.64 2.50 6.16
N ILE A 226 14.43 2.17 7.16
CA ILE A 226 14.72 3.02 8.30
C ILE A 226 16.19 3.41 8.19
N SER A 227 16.47 4.71 8.16
CA SER A 227 17.81 5.22 7.95
C SER A 227 18.18 6.36 8.88
N ALA A 228 19.47 6.49 9.16
CA ALA A 228 20.02 7.54 10.01
C ALA A 228 21.40 7.95 9.51
N HIS A 229 21.74 9.23 9.58
CA HIS A 229 23.07 9.71 9.24
C HIS A 229 24.01 9.49 10.42
N ARG A 230 25.22 8.96 10.17
CA ARG A 230 26.20 8.69 11.23
C ARG A 230 26.94 9.97 11.64
N ILE A 231 27.19 10.13 12.93
CA ILE A 231 27.92 11.29 13.48
C ILE A 231 29.44 11.07 13.35
N ALA A 232 29.93 9.82 13.36
CA ALA A 232 31.35 9.47 13.28
C ALA A 232 31.73 8.81 11.94
N SER A 233 32.86 9.22 11.36
CA SER A 233 33.29 8.88 9.99
C SER A 233 34.40 7.81 9.89
N SER A 234 34.67 7.03 10.93
CA SER A 234 35.75 6.02 10.88
C SER A 234 35.24 4.65 10.41
N GLY A 235 35.49 4.41 9.12
CA GLY A 235 35.76 3.15 8.41
C GLY A 235 35.36 1.82 9.04
N GLU A 236 34.27 1.26 8.53
CA GLU A 236 34.11 -0.08 7.93
C GLU A 236 32.65 -0.16 7.43
N THR A 237 32.32 -1.06 6.51
CA THR A 237 30.91 -1.28 6.09
C THR A 237 30.46 -2.65 6.58
N LEU A 238 29.40 -2.69 7.38
CA LEU A 238 28.72 -3.91 7.76
C LEU A 238 27.48 -4.09 6.89
N SER A 239 27.33 -5.28 6.32
CA SER A 239 26.14 -5.70 5.60
C SER A 239 25.64 -7.02 6.16
N LEU A 240 24.52 -6.98 6.88
CA LEU A 240 23.82 -8.15 7.38
C LEU A 240 22.62 -8.40 6.47
N ILE A 241 22.58 -9.56 5.84
CA ILE A 241 21.52 -9.95 4.90
C ILE A 241 20.94 -11.26 5.41
N SER A 242 19.62 -11.32 5.62
CA SER A 242 18.96 -12.57 5.97
C SER A 242 19.17 -13.59 4.85
N GLU A 243 19.58 -14.83 5.18
CA GLU A 243 20.01 -15.87 4.23
C GLU A 243 18.96 -16.26 3.16
N GLY A 244 17.74 -15.74 3.22
CA GLY A 244 16.66 -15.98 2.26
C GLY A 244 16.64 -15.07 1.01
N LEU A 245 17.63 -14.19 0.80
CA LEU A 245 17.67 -13.28 -0.36
C LEU A 245 18.57 -13.81 -1.49
N PRO A 246 18.15 -13.77 -2.77
CA PRO A 246 19.00 -14.15 -3.90
C PRO A 246 20.19 -13.20 -4.00
N ARG A 247 21.40 -13.76 -3.93
CA ARG A 247 22.66 -13.00 -4.03
C ARG A 247 22.83 -12.46 -5.44
N ALA A 248 22.73 -11.15 -5.63
CA ALA A 248 23.10 -10.49 -6.88
C ALA A 248 24.55 -9.97 -6.81
N ALA A 249 25.50 -10.88 -6.58
CA ALA A 249 26.92 -10.66 -6.88
C ALA A 249 27.66 -12.01 -6.78
N TRP A 250 27.99 -12.59 -7.93
CA TRP A 250 28.91 -13.72 -8.05
C TRP A 250 29.98 -13.35 -9.07
N PRO A 251 31.28 -13.61 -8.81
CA PRO A 251 31.84 -14.32 -7.66
C PRO A 251 32.08 -13.39 -6.45
N PRO A 252 32.13 -13.94 -5.21
CA PRO A 252 32.54 -13.17 -4.04
C PRO A 252 34.01 -12.70 -4.19
N PRO A 253 34.38 -11.50 -3.71
CA PRO A 253 35.78 -11.09 -3.65
C PRO A 253 36.57 -12.09 -2.78
N ALA A 254 37.73 -12.49 -3.29
CA ALA A 254 38.63 -13.42 -2.64
C ALA A 254 39.41 -12.69 -1.54
N ASP A 255 38.84 -12.56 -0.35
CA ASP A 255 39.59 -12.20 0.84
C ASP A 255 39.06 -12.95 2.07
N PRO A 256 39.78 -13.95 2.60
CA PRO A 256 39.39 -14.68 3.79
C PRO A 256 39.98 -14.01 5.03
N SER A 257 39.61 -12.75 5.27
CA SER A 257 39.69 -12.18 6.62
C SER A 257 38.33 -12.36 7.29
N THR A 258 37.97 -13.61 7.61
CA THR A 258 36.84 -13.88 8.51
C THR A 258 37.26 -13.52 9.93
N GLY A 259 37.35 -12.21 10.21
CA GLY A 259 37.20 -11.70 11.56
C GLY A 259 35.87 -12.18 12.10
N THR A 260 35.84 -12.65 13.34
CA THR A 260 34.60 -13.04 14.01
C THR A 260 33.89 -11.76 14.39
N LEU A 261 33.04 -11.26 13.49
CA LEU A 261 32.32 -10.02 13.68
C LEU A 261 31.43 -10.14 14.93
N SER A 262 31.82 -9.45 15.99
CA SER A 262 31.12 -9.43 17.27
C SER A 262 30.20 -8.23 17.31
N ILE A 263 28.90 -8.48 17.26
CA ILE A 263 27.86 -7.46 17.43
C ILE A 263 27.66 -7.24 18.93
N ASP A 264 27.64 -5.98 19.36
CA ASP A 264 27.31 -5.61 20.74
C ASP A 264 25.99 -6.27 21.21
N PRO A 265 25.91 -6.86 22.41
CA PRO A 265 24.73 -7.59 22.87
C PRO A 265 23.43 -6.79 22.83
N HIS A 266 23.50 -5.48 23.04
CA HIS A 266 22.33 -4.62 22.95
C HIS A 266 21.86 -4.46 21.48
N ALA A 267 22.79 -4.19 20.57
CA ALA A 267 22.50 -4.14 19.14
C ALA A 267 21.98 -5.49 18.60
N ALA A 268 22.51 -6.62 19.09
CA ALA A 268 22.04 -7.95 18.75
C ALA A 268 20.59 -8.20 19.21
N ALA A 269 20.23 -7.80 20.44
CA ALA A 269 18.87 -7.91 20.94
C ALA A 269 17.87 -7.05 20.15
N LEU A 270 18.28 -5.84 19.76
CA LEU A 270 17.46 -4.97 18.92
C LEU A 270 17.30 -5.53 17.49
N LEU A 271 18.35 -6.15 16.94
CA LEU A 271 18.30 -6.80 15.63
C LEU A 271 17.33 -7.99 15.62
N ASP A 272 17.34 -8.82 16.67
CA ASP A 272 16.42 -9.95 16.83
C ASP A 272 14.97 -9.50 17.07
N ALA A 273 14.77 -8.41 17.80
CA ALA A 273 13.45 -7.81 17.99
C ALA A 273 12.90 -7.21 16.68
N ALA A 274 13.75 -6.52 15.90
CA ALA A 274 13.36 -5.89 14.65
C ALA A 274 13.13 -6.92 13.53
N ARG A 275 13.99 -7.94 13.41
CA ARG A 275 14.02 -8.94 12.32
C ARG A 275 14.02 -8.31 10.92
N PRO A 276 15.02 -7.47 10.58
CA PRO A 276 15.08 -6.86 9.25
C PRO A 276 15.41 -7.89 8.16
N SER A 277 15.01 -7.61 6.91
CA SER A 277 15.43 -8.43 5.77
C SER A 277 16.87 -8.14 5.38
N SER A 278 17.30 -6.88 5.53
CA SER A 278 18.70 -6.50 5.42
C SER A 278 19.04 -5.31 6.31
N THR A 279 20.30 -5.19 6.68
CA THR A 279 20.86 -4.08 7.44
C THR A 279 22.22 -3.73 6.87
N VAL A 280 22.43 -2.47 6.54
CA VAL A 280 23.68 -1.94 6.01
C VAL A 280 24.10 -0.77 6.88
N VAL A 281 25.28 -0.86 7.46
CA VAL A 281 25.91 0.22 8.22
C VAL A 281 27.14 0.64 7.42
N ARG A 282 27.08 1.80 6.75
CA ARG A 282 28.22 2.36 6.01
C ARG A 282 28.93 3.40 6.86
N SER A 283 29.95 4.04 6.29
CA SER A 283 30.71 5.11 6.97
C SER A 283 29.88 6.36 7.30
N HIS A 284 28.82 6.63 6.54
CA HIS A 284 28.05 7.87 6.60
C HIS A 284 26.58 7.66 6.94
N ASP A 285 26.05 6.44 6.78
CA ASP A 285 24.66 6.13 7.04
C ASP A 285 24.46 4.72 7.62
N VAL A 286 23.29 4.56 8.24
CA VAL A 286 22.72 3.28 8.64
C VAL A 286 21.44 3.12 7.84
N GLU A 287 21.22 1.92 7.30
CA GLU A 287 20.02 1.53 6.57
C GLU A 287 19.53 0.17 7.04
N ILE A 288 18.32 0.12 7.56
CA ILE A 288 17.63 -1.10 7.99
C ILE A 288 16.41 -1.27 7.09
N ALA A 289 16.37 -2.37 6.34
CA ALA A 289 15.30 -2.63 5.38
C ALA A 289 14.43 -3.83 5.79
N PHE A 290 13.17 -3.74 5.42
CA PHE A 290 12.15 -4.78 5.57
C PHE A 290 11.48 -5.00 4.23
N ASP A 291 11.24 -6.26 3.89
CA ASP A 291 10.43 -6.61 2.73
C ASP A 291 8.96 -6.27 3.02
N GLY A 292 8.35 -5.48 2.14
CA GLY A 292 6.96 -5.06 2.22
C GLY A 292 6.70 -3.87 3.14
N ALA A 293 5.41 -3.65 3.42
CA ALA A 293 4.96 -2.65 4.38
C ALA A 293 5.04 -3.22 5.80
N LEU A 294 5.89 -2.64 6.65
CA LEU A 294 5.92 -2.99 8.06
C LEU A 294 4.91 -2.10 8.81
N THR A 295 3.94 -2.73 9.48
CA THR A 295 2.95 -2.04 10.34
C THR A 295 3.04 -2.45 11.80
N ASP A 296 4.05 -3.25 12.14
CA ASP A 296 4.31 -3.71 13.51
C ASP A 296 5.07 -2.62 14.27
N ARG A 297 4.39 -2.01 15.25
CA ARG A 297 4.94 -0.91 16.05
C ARG A 297 6.22 -1.33 16.78
N ASP A 298 6.27 -2.53 17.34
CA ASP A 298 7.35 -2.94 18.23
C ASP A 298 8.59 -3.27 17.39
N ARG A 299 8.42 -3.89 16.21
CA ARG A 299 9.51 -4.09 15.24
C ARG A 299 10.05 -2.77 14.68
N ILE A 300 9.17 -1.82 14.35
CA ILE A 300 9.59 -0.48 13.89
C ILE A 300 10.34 0.26 15.01
N GLY A 301 9.84 0.19 16.24
CA GLY A 301 10.48 0.81 17.40
C GLY A 301 11.88 0.28 17.64
N ALA A 302 12.06 -1.05 17.64
CA ALA A 302 13.38 -1.67 17.78
C ALA A 302 14.35 -1.25 16.66
N ALA A 303 13.87 -1.15 15.42
CA ALA A 303 14.69 -0.74 14.29
C ALA A 303 15.09 0.75 14.32
N ILE A 304 14.20 1.64 14.79
CA ILE A 304 14.53 3.05 15.00
C ILE A 304 15.62 3.19 16.07
N GLU A 305 15.47 2.47 17.17
CA GLU A 305 16.45 2.47 18.27
C GLU A 305 17.82 1.95 17.79
N LEU A 306 17.81 0.86 17.03
CA LEU A 306 19.01 0.28 16.43
C LEU A 306 19.70 1.23 15.44
N ALA A 307 18.93 1.89 14.58
CA ALA A 307 19.47 2.86 13.62
C ALA A 307 20.12 4.06 14.32
N ALA A 308 19.48 4.60 15.37
CA ALA A 308 20.03 5.69 16.16
C ALA A 308 21.30 5.25 16.90
N TRP A 309 21.29 4.07 17.53
CA TRP A 309 22.44 3.53 18.25
C TRP A 309 23.67 3.42 17.35
N TRP A 310 23.54 2.81 16.17
CA TRP A 310 24.64 2.69 15.20
C TRP A 310 25.03 4.01 14.52
N ALA A 311 24.14 5.00 14.51
CA ALA A 311 24.44 6.32 14.00
C ALA A 311 25.26 7.18 14.98
N CYS A 312 25.03 7.02 16.28
CA CYS A 312 25.69 7.79 17.33
C CYS A 312 27.05 7.25 17.75
N ASP A 313 27.34 5.97 17.48
CA ASP A 313 28.47 5.31 18.13
C ASP A 313 29.81 5.98 17.81
N SER A 314 30.29 6.74 18.81
CA SER A 314 31.56 7.47 18.88
C SER A 314 32.63 6.67 19.62
N ARG A 315 32.38 5.39 19.93
CA ARG A 315 33.39 4.53 20.53
C ARG A 315 34.52 4.30 19.53
N ALA A 316 35.76 4.42 20.00
CA ALA A 316 37.01 4.29 19.24
C ALA A 316 37.23 2.92 18.52
N LEU A 317 36.21 2.06 18.46
CA LEU A 317 36.28 0.66 18.02
C LEU A 317 35.16 0.27 17.02
N GLY A 318 34.29 1.19 16.57
CA GLY A 318 33.23 0.89 15.61
C GLY A 318 32.04 0.09 16.20
N PRO A 319 30.93 -0.06 15.44
CA PRO A 319 29.69 -0.70 15.92
C PRO A 319 29.76 -2.24 16.03
N TYR A 320 30.91 -2.82 15.67
CA TYR A 320 31.23 -4.24 15.67
C TYR A 320 32.75 -4.40 15.80
N ARG A 321 33.23 -5.51 16.39
CA ARG A 321 34.65 -5.84 16.56
C ARG A 321 35.03 -7.11 15.82
#